data_AF-A0AAE5BUH6-F1
#
_entry.id   AF-A0AAE5BUH6-F1
#
_cell.length_a   1.000
_cell.length_b   1.000
_cell.length_c   1.000
_cell.angle_alpha   90.00
_cell.angle_beta   90.00
_cell.angle_gamma   90.00
#
_symmetry.space_group_name_H-M   'P 1'
#
loop_
_entity.id
_entity.type
_entity.pdbx_description
1 polymer ?
#
loop_
_entity_poly.entity_id
_entity_poly.type
_entity_poly.pdbx_seq_one_letter_code
_entity_poly.pdbx_strand_id
1 'polypeptide(L)'
;MQDRDPYPSELMERFIVRMPPGMRDRIRAAAEAAGRSMNAEIVATLEATYPEPDPLSETAARDLLAYILSASTPEETEARKAEVNAKIAALGSTAMVKDVPHHGPMVFLPITPRTS
;
A
#
# COMPACT_ATOMS: atom_id res chain seq x y z
N MET A 1 -37.80 -18.22 17.02
CA MET A 1 -37.00 -16.98 17.08
C MET A 1 -36.91 -16.47 15.65
N GLN A 2 -37.23 -15.21 15.39
CA GLN A 2 -37.20 -14.67 14.03
C GLN A 2 -35.73 -14.56 13.56
N ASP A 3 -35.39 -15.24 12.47
CA ASP A 3 -34.15 -14.98 11.73
C ASP A 3 -34.27 -13.62 11.06
N ARG A 4 -33.42 -12.67 11.48
CA ARG A 4 -33.26 -11.38 10.81
C ARG A 4 -31.85 -11.32 10.24
N ASP A 5 -31.72 -10.80 9.02
CA ASP A 5 -30.42 -10.55 8.42
C ASP A 5 -29.65 -9.52 9.26
N PRO A 6 -28.35 -9.75 9.52
CA PRO A 6 -27.54 -8.84 10.32
C PRO A 6 -27.37 -7.49 9.61
N TYR A 7 -27.41 -6.41 10.38
CA TYR A 7 -27.18 -5.07 9.82
C TYR A 7 -25.72 -4.93 9.36
N PRO A 8 -25.42 -4.14 8.32
CA PRO A 8 -24.03 -3.93 7.86
C PRO A 8 -23.09 -3.47 8.97
N SER A 9 -23.58 -2.70 9.94
CA SER A 9 -22.82 -2.25 11.13
C SER A 9 -22.45 -3.38 12.09
N GLU A 10 -23.17 -4.51 12.06
CA GLU A 10 -22.87 -5.69 12.88
C GLU A 10 -21.77 -6.56 12.27
N LEU A 11 -21.56 -6.45 10.95
CA LEU A 11 -20.50 -7.13 10.20
C LEU A 11 -19.14 -6.41 10.31
N MET A 12 -19.12 -5.16 10.77
CA MET A 12 -17.89 -4.37 10.89
C MET A 12 -17.04 -4.85 12.08
N GLU A 13 -15.72 -4.82 11.90
CA GLU A 13 -14.77 -5.08 12.97
C GLU A 13 -14.90 -4.03 14.09
N ARG A 14 -14.85 -4.49 15.35
CA ARG A 14 -15.03 -3.66 16.54
C ARG A 14 -13.95 -3.98 17.55
N PHE A 15 -13.26 -2.96 18.04
CA PHE A 15 -12.27 -3.10 19.10
C PHE A 15 -12.49 -2.06 20.21
N ILE A 16 -12.07 -2.41 21.43
CA ILE A 16 -12.23 -1.55 22.61
C ILE A 16 -10.99 -0.68 22.76
N VAL A 17 -11.16 0.64 22.68
CA VAL A 17 -10.09 1.62 22.90
C VAL A 17 -10.09 2.12 24.34
N ARG A 18 -8.95 2.03 25.02
CA ARG A 18 -8.74 2.68 26.32
C ARG A 18 -8.26 4.10 26.11
N MET A 19 -9.05 5.07 26.54
CA MET A 19 -8.76 6.48 26.38
C MET A 19 -8.29 7.11 27.71
N PRO A 20 -7.32 8.04 27.70
CA PRO A 20 -7.00 8.85 28.87
C PRO A 20 -8.17 9.76 29.27
N PRO A 21 -8.17 10.28 30.52
CA PRO A 21 -9.22 11.15 31.02
C PRO A 21 -9.47 12.36 30.10
N GLY A 22 -10.73 12.71 29.87
CA GLY A 22 -11.14 13.85 29.05
C GLY A 22 -10.98 13.70 27.54
N MET A 23 -10.35 12.63 27.04
CA MET A 23 -10.19 12.43 25.58
C MET A 23 -11.54 12.23 24.87
N ARG A 24 -12.48 11.52 25.48
CA ARG A 24 -13.82 11.30 24.89
C ARG A 24 -14.57 12.61 24.65
N ASP A 25 -14.49 13.55 25.59
CA ASP A 25 -15.17 14.85 25.48
C ASP A 25 -14.52 15.73 24.41
N ARG A 26 -13.19 15.67 24.29
CA ARG A 26 -12.46 16.34 23.19
C ARG A 26 -12.89 15.81 21.82
N ILE A 27 -13.03 14.49 21.67
CA ILE A 27 -13.51 13.88 20.41
C ILE A 27 -14.98 14.29 20.15
N ARG A 28 -15.82 14.36 21.18
CA ARG A 28 -17.22 14.82 21.04
C ARG A 28 -17.27 16.23 20.46
N ALA A 29 -16.53 17.16 21.05
CA ALA A 29 -16.50 18.55 20.60
C ALA A 29 -16.01 18.67 19.15
N ALA A 30 -14.98 17.89 18.76
CA ALA A 30 -14.51 17.84 17.38
C ALA A 30 -15.58 17.31 16.41
N ALA A 31 -16.27 16.23 16.79
CA ALA A 31 -17.32 15.63 15.97
C ALA A 31 -18.52 16.58 15.78
N GLU A 32 -18.95 17.27 16.84
CA GLU A 32 -20.01 18.29 16.79
C GLU A 32 -19.63 19.46 15.87
N ALA A 33 -18.40 19.96 15.98
CA ALA A 33 -17.89 21.02 15.11
C ALA A 33 -17.82 20.58 13.64
N ALA A 34 -17.52 19.30 13.38
CA ALA A 34 -17.48 18.71 12.04
C ALA A 34 -18.85 18.28 11.50
N GLY A 35 -19.93 18.37 12.30
CA GLY A 35 -21.26 17.89 11.90
C GLY A 35 -21.34 16.37 11.71
N ARG A 36 -20.49 15.61 12.41
CA ARG A 36 -20.38 14.15 12.31
C ARG A 36 -20.79 13.46 13.61
N SER A 37 -21.11 12.18 13.52
CA SER A 37 -21.17 11.35 14.73
C SER A 37 -19.76 11.19 15.31
N MET A 38 -19.66 10.95 16.62
CA MET A 38 -18.38 10.67 17.28
C MET A 38 -17.63 9.51 16.60
N ASN A 39 -18.33 8.46 16.18
CA ASN A 39 -17.72 7.33 15.48
C ASN A 39 -17.16 7.74 14.12
N ALA A 40 -17.92 8.50 13.34
CA ALA A 40 -17.48 8.99 12.04
C ALA A 40 -16.25 9.91 12.16
N GLU A 41 -16.15 10.71 13.23
CA GLU A 41 -14.99 11.54 13.48
C GLU A 41 -13.75 10.71 13.88
N ILE A 42 -13.92 9.68 14.71
CA ILE A 42 -12.83 8.75 15.05
C ILE A 42 -12.32 8.08 13.77
N VAL A 43 -13.22 7.54 12.93
CA VAL A 43 -12.85 6.89 11.67
C VAL A 43 -12.11 7.87 10.76
N ALA A 44 -12.67 9.07 10.51
CA ALA A 44 -12.05 10.08 9.65
C ALA A 44 -10.65 10.50 10.15
N THR A 45 -10.47 10.64 11.47
CA THR A 45 -9.17 10.97 12.07
C THR A 45 -8.16 9.84 11.86
N LEU A 46 -8.59 8.59 12.01
CA LEU A 46 -7.75 7.42 11.79
C LEU A 46 -7.39 7.28 10.30
N GLU A 47 -8.32 7.44 9.37
CA GLU A 47 -8.07 7.40 7.93
C GLU A 47 -7.09 8.49 7.48
N ALA A 48 -7.17 9.68 8.08
CA ALA A 48 -6.22 10.76 7.78
C ALA A 48 -4.78 10.43 8.22
N THR A 49 -4.62 9.65 9.28
CA THR A 49 -3.31 9.29 9.84
C THR A 49 -2.78 7.96 9.28
N TYR A 50 -3.69 7.03 9.02
CA TYR A 50 -3.48 5.67 8.54
C TYR A 50 -4.35 5.46 7.29
N PRO A 51 -4.02 6.12 6.17
CA PRO A 51 -4.77 5.94 4.94
C PRO A 51 -4.67 4.48 4.50
N GLU A 52 -5.66 4.02 3.73
CA GLU A 52 -5.53 2.74 3.04
C GLU A 52 -4.21 2.75 2.24
N PRO A 53 -3.46 1.63 2.22
CA PRO A 53 -2.23 1.55 1.47
C PRO A 53 -2.50 1.91 0.01
N ASP A 54 -2.05 3.09 -0.42
CA ASP A 54 -2.14 3.46 -1.83
C ASP A 54 -1.16 2.57 -2.58
N PRO A 55 -1.66 1.64 -3.41
CA PRO A 55 -0.81 0.73 -4.18
C PRO A 55 0.04 1.47 -5.22
N LEU A 56 -0.30 2.73 -5.50
CA LEU A 56 0.43 3.64 -6.37
C LEU A 56 1.20 4.70 -5.59
N SER A 57 1.29 4.59 -4.25
CA SER A 57 2.17 5.48 -3.48
C SER A 57 3.58 5.41 -4.05
N GLU A 58 4.29 6.53 -4.02
CA GLU A 58 5.66 6.62 -4.56
C GLU A 58 6.60 5.57 -3.93
N THR A 59 6.39 5.26 -2.64
CA THR A 59 7.02 4.16 -1.91
C THR A 59 6.66 2.78 -2.47
N ALA A 60 5.37 2.48 -2.65
CA ALA A 60 4.96 1.18 -3.22
C ALA A 60 5.48 1.01 -4.66
N ALA A 61 5.43 2.07 -5.47
CA ALA A 61 5.98 2.07 -6.82
C ALA A 61 7.51 1.82 -6.81
N ARG A 62 8.24 2.42 -5.87
CA ARG A 62 9.68 2.21 -5.70
C ARG A 62 10.01 0.77 -5.30
N ASP A 63 9.25 0.19 -4.38
CA ASP A 63 9.46 -1.18 -3.93
C ASP A 63 9.14 -2.20 -5.03
N LEU A 64 8.06 -1.97 -5.80
CA LEU A 64 7.72 -2.78 -6.96
C LEU A 64 8.78 -2.68 -8.06
N LEU A 65 9.34 -1.50 -8.30
CA LEU A 65 10.43 -1.30 -9.26
C LEU A 65 11.72 -1.99 -8.80
N ALA A 66 12.08 -1.87 -7.51
CA ALA A 66 13.22 -2.56 -6.93
C ALA A 66 13.09 -4.09 -7.01
N TYR A 67 11.87 -4.61 -6.82
CA TYR A 67 11.57 -6.03 -7.01
C TYR A 67 11.82 -6.47 -8.47
N ILE A 68 11.40 -5.71 -9.47
CA ILE A 68 11.67 -6.04 -10.88
C ILE A 68 13.17 -5.96 -11.20
N LEU A 69 13.86 -4.91 -10.73
CA LEU A 69 15.28 -4.68 -11.00
C LEU A 69 16.22 -5.67 -10.29
N SER A 70 15.76 -6.35 -9.24
CA SER A 70 16.53 -7.40 -8.57
C SER A 70 16.50 -8.76 -9.30
N ALA A 71 15.81 -8.85 -10.43
CA ALA A 71 15.90 -10.01 -11.31
C ALA A 71 17.32 -10.15 -11.87
N SER A 72 17.84 -11.37 -11.89
CA SER A 72 19.21 -11.65 -12.37
C SER A 72 19.24 -12.03 -13.85
N THR A 73 18.11 -12.39 -14.44
CA THR A 73 17.99 -12.79 -15.84
C THR A 73 16.86 -12.05 -16.55
N PRO A 74 16.91 -11.92 -17.89
CA PRO A 74 15.84 -11.29 -18.67
C PRO A 74 14.50 -12.00 -18.52
N GLU A 75 14.50 -13.33 -18.48
CA GLU A 75 13.28 -14.13 -18.30
C GLU A 75 12.63 -13.87 -16.93
N GLU A 76 13.44 -13.72 -15.89
CA GLU A 76 12.97 -13.37 -14.55
C GLU A 76 12.45 -11.93 -14.49
N THR A 77 13.09 -10.99 -15.19
CA THR A 77 12.58 -9.62 -15.32
C THR A 77 11.22 -9.60 -16.00
N GLU A 78 11.03 -10.33 -17.11
CA GLU A 78 9.74 -10.42 -17.80
C GLU A 78 8.65 -11.03 -16.90
N ALA A 79 8.96 -12.10 -16.18
CA ALA A 79 8.03 -12.75 -15.26
C ALA A 79 7.60 -11.80 -14.12
N ARG A 80 8.55 -11.11 -13.49
CA ARG A 80 8.27 -10.15 -12.41
C ARG A 80 7.52 -8.92 -12.92
N LYS A 81 7.80 -8.45 -14.14
CA LYS A 81 7.01 -7.38 -14.79
C LYS A 81 5.56 -7.80 -14.99
N ALA A 82 5.32 -9.01 -15.49
CA ALA A 82 3.97 -9.54 -15.67
C ALA A 82 3.22 -9.64 -14.33
N GLU A 83 3.90 -10.10 -13.27
CA GLU A 83 3.34 -10.18 -11.92
C GLU A 83 2.97 -8.80 -11.36
N VAL A 84 3.85 -7.82 -11.48
CA VAL A 84 3.61 -6.45 -11.01
C VAL A 84 2.49 -5.79 -11.81
N ASN A 85 2.45 -5.96 -13.14
CA ASN A 85 1.37 -5.44 -13.97
C ASN A 85 0.02 -6.07 -13.62
N ALA A 86 -0.02 -7.38 -13.32
CA ALA A 86 -1.24 -8.03 -12.86
C ALA A 86 -1.71 -7.49 -11.50
N LYS A 87 -0.77 -7.22 -10.58
CA LYS A 87 -1.07 -6.57 -9.29
C LYS A 87 -1.61 -5.16 -9.47
N ILE A 88 -0.99 -4.34 -10.33
CA ILE A 88 -1.44 -2.97 -10.62
C ILE A 88 -2.85 -2.98 -11.26
N ALA A 89 -3.11 -3.92 -12.19
CA ALA A 89 -4.43 -4.07 -12.82
C ALA A 89 -5.51 -4.52 -11.83
N ALA A 90 -5.19 -5.43 -10.90
CA ALA A 90 -6.11 -5.86 -9.84
C ALA A 90 -6.50 -4.72 -8.88
N LEU A 91 -5.67 -3.68 -8.80
CA LEU A 91 -5.91 -2.48 -8.00
C LEU A 91 -6.68 -1.40 -8.77
N GLY A 92 -7.20 -1.74 -9.97
CA GLY A 92 -8.01 -0.84 -10.80
C GLY A 92 -7.22 0.28 -11.48
N SER A 93 -5.89 0.22 -11.43
CA SER A 93 -5.02 1.22 -12.04
C SER A 93 -4.74 0.92 -13.51
N THR A 94 -4.68 1.97 -14.34
CA THR A 94 -4.29 1.91 -15.75
C THR A 94 -2.78 2.06 -15.96
N ALA A 95 -2.00 2.20 -14.88
CA ALA A 95 -0.55 2.26 -14.96
C ALA A 95 0.04 0.91 -15.42
N MET A 96 1.04 0.95 -16.29
CA MET A 96 1.74 -0.25 -16.77
C MET A 96 3.24 -0.02 -16.74
N VAL A 97 3.97 -1.02 -16.24
CA VAL A 97 5.42 -1.09 -16.41
C VAL A 97 5.70 -1.56 -17.84
N LYS A 98 6.23 -0.64 -18.67
CA LYS A 98 6.55 -0.89 -20.09
C LYS A 98 7.96 -1.43 -20.27
N ASP A 99 8.97 -0.58 -20.07
CA ASP A 99 10.38 -0.94 -20.24
C ASP A 99 11.14 -0.70 -18.94
N VAL A 100 11.76 -1.75 -18.42
CA VAL A 100 12.72 -1.67 -17.32
C VAL A 100 14.09 -1.98 -17.93
N PRO A 101 15.04 -1.03 -17.96
CA PRO A 101 16.37 -1.30 -18.48
C PRO A 101 17.01 -2.40 -17.64
N HIS A 102 17.22 -3.57 -18.25
CA HIS A 102 18.01 -4.61 -17.63
C HIS A 102 19.48 -4.18 -17.69
N HIS A 103 20.06 -3.84 -16.54
CA HIS A 103 21.51 -3.90 -16.41
C HIS A 103 21.88 -5.37 -16.39
N GLY A 104 22.31 -5.93 -17.52
CA GLY A 104 22.83 -7.29 -17.59
C GLY A 104 23.95 -7.52 -16.56
N PRO A 105 24.37 -8.77 -16.30
CA PRO A 105 25.44 -9.02 -15.35
C PRO A 105 26.65 -8.15 -15.72
N MET A 106 27.14 -7.36 -14.75
CA MET A 106 28.40 -6.63 -14.88
C MET A 106 29.52 -7.66 -15.04
N VAL A 107 29.84 -8.00 -16.29
CA VAL A 107 31.00 -8.81 -16.62
C VAL A 107 32.23 -7.94 -16.43
N PHE A 108 32.89 -8.08 -15.28
CA PHE A 108 34.25 -7.59 -15.12
C PHE A 108 35.17 -8.44 -16.00
N LEU A 109 35.50 -7.93 -17.18
CA LEU A 109 36.63 -8.47 -17.95
C LEU A 109 37.90 -8.28 -17.10
N PRO A 110 38.72 -9.33 -16.90
CA PRO A 110 39.99 -9.16 -16.23
C PRO A 110 40.82 -8.15 -17.03
N ILE A 111 41.22 -7.05 -16.38
CA ILE A 111 42.24 -6.14 -16.89
C ILE A 111 43.52 -6.96 -17.08
N THR A 112 43.83 -7.32 -18.32
CA THR A 112 45.12 -7.93 -18.63
C THR A 112 46.19 -6.87 -18.35
N PRO A 113 47.22 -7.17 -17.52
CA PRO A 113 48.31 -6.23 -17.33
C PRO A 113 49.00 -6.03 -18.68
N ARG A 114 49.11 -4.77 -19.09
CA ARG A 114 49.89 -4.36 -20.25
C ARG A 114 51.36 -4.64 -19.92
N THR A 115 51.90 -5.76 -20.39
CA THR A 115 53.35 -6.00 -20.36
C THR A 115 54.03 -4.89 -21.16
N SER A 116 55.03 -4.25 -20.52
CA SER A 116 55.80 -3.12 -21.07
C SER A 116 56.58 -3.48 -22.33
#